data_AF-A0A7J2R180-F1
#
_entry.id   AF-A0A7J2R180-F1
#
_cell.length_a   1.000
_cell.length_b   1.000
_cell.length_c   1.000
_cell.angle_alpha   90.00
_cell.angle_beta   90.00
_cell.angle_gamma   90.00
#
_symmetry.space_group_name_H-M   'P 1'
#
loop_
_entity.id
_entity.type
_entity.pdbx_description
1 polymer ?
#
loop_
_entity_poly.entity_id
_entity_poly.type
_entity_poly.pdbx_seq_one_letter_code
_entity_poly.pdbx_strand_id
1 'polypeptide(L)'
;MAIEGDLVIAIIGGTVSGITVGVFLLWFGKIKWNSVFFKRRFLKILQNYEKIKEDKNKEEKAIRKIGVLLDDNYNKLLKLGFRIKHYGGSRRFQNLNEPQDLGDTIRDNDYGIHLTRYYPNPLVFQFLVRRLDKGKTKKPDEVYFSMKYPSTQKENNDLTVLKDFIEYFKKKK
;
A
#
# COMPACT_ATOMS: atom_id res chain seq x y z
N MET A 1 58.86 -1.88 29.18
CA MET A 1 58.09 -2.67 28.19
C MET A 1 56.61 -2.49 28.51
N ALA A 2 55.94 -1.56 27.83
CA ALA A 2 54.51 -1.27 28.05
C ALA A 2 53.72 -1.18 26.73
N ILE A 3 54.33 -1.66 25.63
CA ILE A 3 53.89 -1.37 24.26
C ILE A 3 52.85 -2.39 23.78
N GLU A 4 52.86 -3.61 24.33
CA GLU A 4 51.95 -4.68 23.89
C GLU A 4 50.53 -4.54 24.46
N GLY A 5 50.36 -4.00 25.67
CA GLY A 5 49.05 -3.84 26.31
C GLY A 5 48.19 -2.75 25.66
N ASP A 6 48.77 -1.59 25.34
CA ASP A 6 48.06 -0.45 24.73
C ASP A 6 47.62 -0.74 23.30
N LEU A 7 48.41 -1.54 22.56
CA LEU A 7 48.07 -1.96 21.19
C LEU A 7 46.84 -2.88 21.18
N VAL A 8 46.75 -3.83 22.12
CA VAL A 8 45.62 -4.75 22.24
C VAL A 8 44.34 -4.00 22.62
N ILE A 9 44.42 -3.06 23.56
CA ILE A 9 43.26 -2.25 23.99
C ILE A 9 42.77 -1.33 22.86
N ALA A 10 43.68 -0.72 22.09
CA ALA A 10 43.32 0.12 20.95
C ALA A 10 42.64 -0.68 19.81
N ILE A 11 43.12 -1.89 19.53
CA ILE A 11 42.50 -2.79 18.55
C ILE A 11 41.10 -3.21 19.00
N ILE A 12 40.94 -3.62 20.27
CA ILE A 12 39.63 -4.02 20.80
C ILE A 12 38.65 -2.83 20.80
N GLY A 13 39.09 -1.65 21.23
CA GLY A 13 38.27 -0.43 21.23
C GLY A 13 37.85 0.04 19.83
N GLY A 14 38.76 -0.05 18.85
CA GLY A 14 38.47 0.27 17.44
C GLY A 14 37.52 -0.72 16.78
N THR A 15 37.64 -2.01 17.11
CA THR A 15 36.80 -3.07 16.52
C THR A 15 35.38 -3.03 17.08
N VAL A 16 35.23 -2.81 18.40
CA VAL A 16 33.92 -2.69 19.05
C VAL A 16 33.18 -1.44 18.57
N SER A 17 33.87 -0.29 18.45
CA SER A 17 33.25 0.94 17.94
C SER A 17 32.85 0.83 16.46
N GLY A 18 33.69 0.23 15.61
CA GLY A 18 33.38 -0.02 14.20
C GLY A 18 32.17 -0.93 13.97
N ILE A 19 32.05 -2.03 14.74
CA ILE A 19 30.90 -2.93 14.68
C ILE A 19 29.63 -2.21 15.15
N THR A 20 29.72 -1.42 16.22
CA THR A 20 28.58 -0.67 16.76
C THR A 20 28.03 0.32 15.74
N VAL A 21 28.90 1.10 15.08
CA VAL A 21 28.51 2.05 14.03
C VAL A 21 27.95 1.33 12.80
N GLY A 22 28.54 0.20 12.39
CA GLY A 22 28.05 -0.61 11.26
C GLY A 22 26.66 -1.20 11.49
N VAL A 23 26.41 -1.73 12.69
CA VAL A 23 25.08 -2.22 13.10
C VAL A 23 24.08 -1.07 13.17
N PHE A 24 24.47 0.09 13.70
CA PHE A 24 23.62 1.28 13.76
C PHE A 24 23.21 1.77 12.37
N LEU A 25 24.15 1.85 11.42
CA LEU A 25 23.89 2.25 10.03
C LEU A 25 22.99 1.24 9.29
N LEU A 26 23.18 -0.07 9.52
CA LEU A 26 22.32 -1.12 8.98
C LEU A 26 20.89 -1.06 9.54
N TRP A 27 20.75 -0.69 10.82
CA TRP A 27 19.45 -0.50 11.47
C TRP A 27 18.71 0.73 10.93
N PHE A 28 19.38 1.89 10.83
CA PHE A 28 18.79 3.11 10.28
C PHE A 28 18.48 3.00 8.77
N GLY A 29 19.30 2.26 8.02
CA GLY A 29 19.09 2.00 6.59
C GLY A 29 17.85 1.15 6.27
N LYS A 30 17.39 0.29 7.18
CA LYS A 30 16.21 -0.56 6.93
C LYS A 30 14.87 0.12 7.22
N ILE A 31 14.85 1.19 8.01
CA ILE A 31 13.61 1.69 8.64
C ILE A 31 12.77 2.64 7.75
N LYS A 32 13.37 3.33 6.77
CA LYS A 32 12.63 4.28 5.89
C LYS A 32 12.44 3.84 4.43
N TRP A 33 13.28 2.95 3.91
CA TRP A 33 13.24 2.57 2.49
C TRP A 33 12.02 1.73 2.12
N ASN A 34 11.57 0.85 3.01
CA ASN A 34 10.41 0.00 2.77
C ASN A 34 9.10 0.79 2.59
N SER A 35 8.96 1.96 3.22
CA SER A 35 7.78 2.83 3.05
C SER A 35 7.81 3.58 1.72
N VAL A 36 8.97 4.16 1.39
CA VAL A 36 9.20 4.86 0.11
C VAL A 36 9.01 3.91 -1.07
N PHE A 37 9.46 2.66 -0.93
CA PHE A 37 9.32 1.64 -1.95
C PHE A 37 7.86 1.24 -2.21
N PHE A 38 7.06 1.10 -1.14
CA PHE A 38 5.63 0.82 -1.26
C PHE A 38 4.91 1.93 -2.05
N LYS A 39 5.02 3.19 -1.62
CA LYS A 39 4.34 4.31 -2.29
C LYS A 39 4.73 4.39 -3.76
N ARG A 40 6.04 4.32 -4.06
CA ARG A 40 6.54 4.38 -5.43
C ARG A 40 6.01 3.22 -6.29
N ARG A 41 6.00 2.00 -5.75
CA ARG A 41 5.50 0.82 -6.47
C ARG A 41 4.00 0.93 -6.73
N PHE A 42 3.23 1.37 -5.74
CA PHE A 42 1.78 1.53 -5.87
C PHE A 42 1.43 2.59 -6.92
N LEU A 43 2.04 3.78 -6.83
CA LEU A 43 1.86 4.85 -7.81
C LEU A 43 2.23 4.40 -9.23
N LYS A 44 3.34 3.66 -9.39
CA LYS A 44 3.76 3.14 -10.70
C LYS A 44 2.73 2.17 -11.28
N ILE A 45 2.11 1.33 -10.46
CA ILE A 45 1.06 0.41 -10.92
C ILE A 45 -0.17 1.21 -11.37
N LEU A 46 -0.63 2.18 -10.58
CA LEU A 46 -1.79 3.02 -10.95
C LEU A 46 -1.54 3.85 -12.22
N GLN A 47 -0.35 4.45 -12.36
CA GLN A 47 0.03 5.21 -13.56
C GLN A 47 0.10 4.34 -14.82
N ASN A 48 0.57 3.09 -14.67
CA ASN A 48 0.63 2.15 -15.78
C ASN A 48 -0.72 1.51 -16.09
N TYR A 49 -1.62 1.41 -15.11
CA TYR A 49 -2.94 0.79 -15.26
C TYR A 49 -3.69 1.40 -16.44
N GLU A 50 -3.71 2.73 -16.55
CA GLU A 50 -4.37 3.45 -17.65
C GLU A 50 -3.91 3.00 -19.05
N LYS A 51 -2.63 2.65 -19.19
CA LYS A 51 -2.04 2.24 -20.47
C LYS A 51 -2.37 0.79 -20.84
N ILE A 52 -2.84 0.00 -19.88
CA ILE A 52 -3.03 -1.45 -20.03
C ILE A 52 -4.46 -1.91 -19.72
N LYS A 53 -5.35 -0.99 -19.32
CA LYS A 53 -6.69 -1.32 -18.79
C LYS A 53 -7.62 -1.99 -19.81
N GLU A 54 -7.39 -1.79 -21.10
CA GLU A 54 -8.19 -2.39 -22.18
C GLU A 54 -7.77 -3.84 -22.48
N ASP A 55 -6.55 -4.25 -22.11
CA ASP A 55 -6.10 -5.63 -22.21
C ASP A 55 -6.54 -6.40 -20.96
N LYS A 56 -7.58 -7.24 -21.11
CA LYS A 56 -8.18 -8.02 -20.03
C LYS A 56 -7.15 -8.77 -19.17
N ASN A 57 -6.13 -9.38 -19.77
CA ASN A 57 -5.14 -10.17 -19.06
C ASN A 57 -4.15 -9.28 -18.29
N LYS A 58 -3.72 -8.16 -18.89
CA LYS A 58 -2.85 -7.19 -18.22
C LYS A 58 -3.58 -6.45 -17.11
N GLU A 59 -4.82 -6.05 -17.35
CA GLU A 59 -5.69 -5.41 -16.38
C GLU A 59 -5.85 -6.29 -15.14
N GLU A 60 -6.22 -7.56 -15.32
CA GLU A 60 -6.41 -8.50 -14.23
C GLU A 60 -5.14 -8.67 -13.40
N LYS A 61 -3.98 -8.83 -14.06
CA LYS A 61 -2.69 -8.89 -13.36
C LYS A 61 -2.39 -7.61 -12.59
N ALA A 62 -2.76 -6.44 -13.10
CA ALA A 62 -2.55 -5.17 -12.43
C ALA A 62 -3.47 -5.00 -11.21
N ILE A 63 -4.76 -5.33 -11.33
CA ILE A 63 -5.72 -5.26 -10.23
C ILE A 63 -5.32 -6.20 -9.09
N ARG A 64 -4.91 -7.43 -9.40
CA ARG A 64 -4.40 -8.37 -8.39
C ARG A 64 -3.16 -7.81 -7.68
N LYS A 65 -2.24 -7.21 -8.43
CA LYS A 65 -1.04 -6.55 -7.85
C LYS A 65 -1.39 -5.36 -6.97
N ILE A 66 -2.42 -4.59 -7.31
CA ILE A 66 -2.95 -3.51 -6.46
C ILE A 66 -3.41 -4.09 -5.14
N GLY A 67 -4.26 -5.12 -5.17
CA GLY A 67 -4.78 -5.79 -3.97
C GLY A 67 -3.67 -6.27 -3.04
N VAL A 68 -2.79 -7.13 -3.55
CA VAL A 68 -1.65 -7.68 -2.78
C VAL A 68 -0.80 -6.57 -2.18
N LEU A 69 -0.47 -5.53 -2.97
CA LEU A 69 0.38 -4.46 -2.49
C LEU A 69 -0.28 -3.65 -1.37
N LEU A 70 -1.60 -3.47 -1.40
CA LEU A 70 -2.32 -2.77 -0.34
C LEU A 70 -2.43 -3.63 0.93
N ASP A 71 -2.73 -4.92 0.77
CA ASP A 71 -2.83 -5.89 1.88
C ASP A 71 -1.47 -6.03 2.60
N ASP A 72 -0.38 -6.28 1.87
CA ASP A 72 0.99 -6.42 2.41
C ASP A 72 1.50 -5.15 3.14
N ASN A 73 0.84 -4.01 2.92
CA ASN A 73 1.25 -2.72 3.44
C ASN A 73 0.19 -2.06 4.35
N TYR A 74 -0.71 -2.86 4.92
CA TYR A 74 -1.75 -2.45 5.86
C TYR A 74 -1.26 -1.46 6.93
N ASN A 75 -0.22 -1.83 7.69
CA ASN A 75 0.34 -0.98 8.75
C ASN A 75 0.90 0.35 8.23
N LYS A 76 1.39 0.38 6.99
CA LYS A 76 1.89 1.63 6.38
C LYS A 76 0.74 2.53 5.98
N LEU A 77 -0.33 1.97 5.42
CA LEU A 77 -1.55 2.70 5.09
C LEU A 77 -2.18 3.33 6.35
N LEU A 78 -2.20 2.60 7.48
CA LEU A 78 -2.64 3.16 8.77
C LEU A 78 -1.77 4.34 9.21
N LYS A 79 -0.44 4.22 9.10
CA LYS A 79 0.50 5.32 9.44
C LYS A 79 0.34 6.55 8.54
N LEU A 80 -0.14 6.36 7.31
CA LEU A 80 -0.52 7.46 6.42
C LEU A 80 -1.88 8.06 6.81
N GLY A 81 -2.58 7.56 7.82
CA GLY A 81 -3.88 8.07 8.25
C GLY A 81 -5.06 7.53 7.45
N PHE A 82 -4.86 6.47 6.65
CA PHE A 82 -5.98 5.73 6.09
C PHE A 82 -6.64 4.88 7.18
N ARG A 83 -7.96 4.80 7.12
CA ARG A 83 -8.79 3.86 7.84
C ARG A 83 -9.14 2.71 6.90
N ILE A 84 -8.95 1.49 7.37
CA ILE A 84 -9.16 0.29 6.59
C ILE A 84 -10.36 -0.47 7.16
N LYS A 85 -11.28 -0.88 6.29
CA LYS A 85 -12.47 -1.69 6.64
C LYS A 85 -12.51 -2.94 5.77
N HIS A 86 -13.04 -4.00 6.36
CA HIS A 86 -13.25 -5.31 5.75
C HIS A 86 -14.75 -5.49 5.49
N TYR A 87 -15.14 -5.86 4.26
CA TYR A 87 -16.50 -6.13 3.82
C TYR A 87 -16.58 -7.53 3.19
N GLY A 88 -16.71 -8.54 4.06
CA GLY A 88 -16.89 -9.95 3.70
C GLY A 88 -16.33 -10.80 4.84
N GLY A 89 -17.12 -11.36 5.75
CA GLY A 89 -18.28 -12.17 5.43
C GLY A 89 -17.94 -13.66 5.45
N SER A 90 -17.02 -14.12 6.31
CA SER A 90 -17.12 -15.46 6.86
C SER A 90 -16.43 -15.56 8.22
N ARG A 91 -17.22 -15.42 9.28
CA ARG A 91 -16.92 -16.04 10.58
C ARG A 91 -16.81 -17.58 10.48
N ARG A 92 -17.05 -18.19 9.30
CA ARG A 92 -17.07 -19.64 9.08
C ARG A 92 -15.74 -20.24 8.61
N PHE A 93 -14.75 -19.44 8.23
CA PHE A 93 -13.39 -19.92 7.93
C PHE A 93 -12.32 -18.99 8.54
N GLN A 94 -12.62 -18.43 9.72
CA GLN A 94 -11.55 -17.97 10.60
C GLN A 94 -10.77 -19.21 11.03
N ASN A 95 -9.64 -19.47 10.37
CA ASN A 95 -8.55 -20.09 11.11
C ASN A 95 -8.23 -19.11 12.24
N LEU A 96 -8.51 -19.51 13.48
CA LEU A 96 -8.45 -18.68 14.69
C LEU A 96 -7.05 -18.12 15.02
N ASN A 97 -6.05 -18.38 14.18
CA ASN A 97 -4.66 -18.11 14.47
C ASN A 97 -4.00 -17.04 13.57
N GLU A 98 -4.66 -16.51 12.54
CA GLU A 98 -4.07 -15.44 11.71
C GLU A 98 -5.10 -14.37 11.30
N PRO A 99 -4.86 -13.07 11.59
CA PRO A 99 -5.65 -11.99 11.02
C PRO A 99 -5.41 -11.95 9.50
N GLN A 100 -6.46 -12.18 8.72
CA GLN A 100 -6.44 -11.83 7.30
C GLN A 100 -6.70 -10.32 7.19
N ASP A 101 -5.63 -9.51 7.16
CA ASP A 101 -5.67 -8.05 7.01
C ASP A 101 -6.09 -7.62 5.58
N LEU A 102 -7.23 -8.12 5.07
CA LEU A 102 -7.71 -7.86 3.70
C LEU A 102 -8.52 -6.57 3.62
N GLY A 103 -7.89 -5.45 3.28
CA GLY A 103 -8.54 -4.14 3.31
C GLY A 103 -9.48 -3.85 2.13
N ASP A 104 -10.76 -4.22 2.22
CA ASP A 104 -11.74 -4.00 1.14
C ASP A 104 -12.09 -2.53 0.93
N THR A 105 -11.93 -1.70 1.95
CA THR A 105 -12.09 -0.26 1.83
C THR A 105 -10.99 0.46 2.58
N ILE A 106 -10.17 1.22 1.87
CA ILE A 106 -9.03 1.97 2.39
C ILE A 106 -9.31 3.44 2.13
N ARG A 107 -9.60 4.22 3.18
CA ARG A 107 -10.08 5.59 3.01
C ARG A 107 -9.58 6.55 4.08
N ASP A 108 -9.46 7.82 3.73
CA ASP A 108 -9.24 8.90 4.69
C ASP A 108 -10.36 9.94 4.57
N ASN A 109 -10.07 11.22 4.80
CA ASN A 109 -11.06 12.29 4.70
C ASN A 109 -11.33 12.73 3.25
N ASP A 110 -10.38 12.53 2.35
CA ASP A 110 -10.35 13.13 1.01
C ASP A 110 -10.53 12.07 -0.10
N TYR A 111 -10.06 10.84 0.13
CA TYR A 111 -10.11 9.76 -0.84
C TYR A 111 -10.44 8.39 -0.23
N GLY A 112 -11.09 7.55 -1.03
CA GLY A 112 -11.32 6.14 -0.72
C GLY A 112 -10.99 5.24 -1.89
N ILE A 113 -10.23 4.18 -1.63
CA ILE A 113 -10.07 3.03 -2.51
C ILE A 113 -11.01 1.94 -2.01
N HIS A 114 -11.78 1.34 -2.90
CA HIS A 114 -12.56 0.14 -2.61
C HIS A 114 -12.09 -1.00 -3.52
N LEU A 115 -11.87 -2.17 -2.91
CA LEU A 115 -11.42 -3.39 -3.56
C LEU A 115 -12.54 -4.42 -3.52
N THR A 116 -12.86 -5.02 -4.66
CA THR A 116 -13.83 -6.12 -4.75
C THR A 116 -13.07 -7.42 -5.01
N ARG A 117 -13.37 -8.43 -4.20
CA ARG A 117 -12.65 -9.72 -4.17
C ARG A 117 -13.56 -10.87 -4.53
N TYR A 118 -13.00 -11.89 -5.17
CA TYR A 118 -13.71 -13.15 -5.32
C TYR A 118 -13.92 -13.76 -3.92
N TYR A 119 -15.00 -14.49 -3.72
CA TYR A 119 -15.17 -15.31 -2.52
C TYR A 119 -15.27 -16.77 -2.96
N PRO A 120 -14.55 -17.71 -2.33
CA PRO A 120 -13.72 -17.59 -1.12
C PRO A 120 -12.26 -17.13 -1.36
N ASN A 121 -11.86 -16.90 -2.61
CA ASN A 121 -10.47 -16.58 -2.97
C ASN A 121 -10.18 -15.08 -2.85
N PRO A 122 -9.34 -14.60 -1.92
CA PRO A 122 -9.16 -13.18 -1.58
C PRO A 122 -8.53 -12.31 -2.68
N LEU A 123 -8.38 -12.83 -3.90
CA LEU A 123 -7.93 -12.08 -5.07
C LEU A 123 -8.90 -10.95 -5.42
N VAL A 124 -8.35 -9.75 -5.49
CA VAL A 124 -9.04 -8.56 -6.00
C VAL A 124 -9.22 -8.69 -7.50
N PHE A 125 -10.44 -8.44 -7.98
CA PHE A 125 -10.77 -8.45 -9.40
C PHE A 125 -11.35 -7.15 -9.92
N GLN A 126 -11.71 -6.23 -9.04
CA GLN A 126 -12.16 -4.89 -9.36
C GLN A 126 -11.63 -3.92 -8.30
N PHE A 127 -11.38 -2.67 -8.68
CA PHE A 127 -11.14 -1.59 -7.74
C PHE A 127 -11.80 -0.30 -8.22
N LEU A 128 -12.13 0.57 -7.28
CA LEU A 128 -12.53 1.95 -7.57
C LEU A 128 -11.78 2.92 -6.66
N VAL A 129 -11.65 4.15 -7.12
CA VAL A 129 -11.12 5.28 -6.36
C VAL A 129 -12.18 6.36 -6.35
N ARG A 130 -12.48 6.93 -5.19
CA ARG A 130 -13.48 8.00 -5.06
C ARG A 130 -12.97 9.16 -4.23
N ARG A 131 -13.45 10.35 -4.54
CA ARG A 131 -13.29 11.52 -3.67
C ARG A 131 -14.28 11.48 -2.53
N LEU A 132 -13.84 11.97 -1.39
CA LEU A 132 -14.63 12.05 -0.17
C LEU A 132 -14.68 13.50 0.31
N ASP A 133 -15.77 13.85 0.98
CA ASP A 133 -15.89 15.07 1.75
C ASP A 133 -15.97 14.68 3.23
N LYS A 134 -14.91 14.98 3.98
CA LYS A 134 -14.77 14.64 5.42
C LYS A 134 -15.02 13.14 5.68
N GLY A 135 -14.49 12.29 4.79
CA GLY A 135 -14.55 10.83 4.89
C GLY A 135 -15.88 10.20 4.47
N LYS A 136 -16.80 11.00 3.92
CA LYS A 136 -18.08 10.55 3.35
C LYS A 136 -18.06 10.71 1.84
N THR A 137 -18.81 9.87 1.12
CA THR A 137 -18.96 10.00 -0.34
C THR A 137 -19.52 11.38 -0.67
N LYS A 138 -18.89 12.08 -1.63
CA LYS A 138 -19.33 13.39 -2.12
C LYS A 138 -20.64 13.25 -2.92
N LYS A 139 -21.42 14.34 -3.00
CA LYS A 139 -22.56 14.45 -3.92
C LYS A 139 -22.37 15.69 -4.80
N PRO A 140 -22.37 15.58 -6.14
CA PRO A 140 -22.45 14.33 -6.92
C PRO A 140 -21.25 13.39 -6.64
N ASP A 141 -21.42 12.09 -6.91
CA ASP A 141 -20.37 11.09 -6.69
C ASP A 141 -19.24 11.30 -7.70
N GLU A 142 -18.01 11.40 -7.21
CA GLU A 142 -16.81 11.60 -8.01
C GLU A 142 -15.94 10.36 -7.86
N VAL A 143 -15.99 9.47 -8.85
CA VAL A 143 -15.46 8.12 -8.77
C VAL A 143 -14.82 7.67 -10.08
N TYR A 144 -13.72 6.95 -9.95
CA TYR A 144 -13.06 6.19 -11.01
C TYR A 144 -13.24 4.70 -10.76
N PHE A 145 -13.61 3.95 -11.79
CA PHE A 145 -13.81 2.50 -11.77
C PHE A 145 -12.80 1.79 -12.65
N SER A 146 -12.29 0.63 -12.20
CA SER A 146 -11.58 -0.30 -13.08
C SER A 146 -12.49 -0.82 -14.20
N MET A 147 -11.94 -1.22 -15.34
CA MET A 147 -12.73 -1.59 -16.52
C MET A 147 -13.66 -2.78 -16.28
N LYS A 148 -13.30 -3.71 -15.38
CA LYS A 148 -14.15 -4.84 -14.99
C LYS A 148 -15.50 -4.48 -14.36
N TYR A 149 -15.75 -3.24 -13.95
CA TYR A 149 -17.09 -2.83 -13.48
C TYR A 149 -18.11 -2.83 -14.63
N PRO A 150 -19.39 -3.20 -14.37
CA PRO A 150 -20.46 -3.11 -15.36
C PRO A 150 -20.63 -1.68 -15.89
N SER A 151 -20.95 -1.52 -17.18
CA SER A 151 -21.12 -0.20 -17.81
C SER A 151 -22.15 0.67 -17.11
N THR A 152 -23.22 0.06 -16.59
CA THR A 152 -24.29 0.74 -15.82
C THR A 152 -23.79 1.40 -14.53
N GLN A 153 -22.68 0.91 -13.95
CA GLN A 153 -22.07 1.53 -12.77
C GLN A 153 -21.03 2.59 -13.13
N LYS A 154 -20.56 2.60 -14.38
CA LYS A 154 -19.49 3.49 -14.87
C LYS A 154 -20.01 4.75 -15.54
N GLU A 155 -21.29 5.06 -15.44
CA GLU A 155 -21.89 6.27 -16.03
C GLU A 155 -21.21 7.55 -15.54
N ASN A 156 -20.80 7.59 -14.27
CA ASN A 156 -20.08 8.71 -13.67
C ASN A 156 -18.57 8.47 -13.56
N ASN A 157 -18.00 7.59 -14.40
CA ASN A 157 -16.58 7.26 -14.33
C ASN A 157 -15.70 8.44 -14.77
N ASP A 158 -14.94 8.99 -13.83
CA ASP A 158 -14.09 10.17 -14.06
C ASP A 158 -12.60 9.84 -13.91
N LEU A 159 -11.86 9.92 -15.02
CA LEU A 159 -10.41 9.71 -15.04
C LEU A 159 -9.64 10.75 -14.20
N THR A 160 -10.16 11.97 -14.05
CA THR A 160 -9.51 13.00 -13.25
C THR A 160 -9.43 12.61 -11.77
N VAL A 161 -10.38 11.81 -11.28
CA VAL A 161 -10.36 11.28 -9.90
C VAL A 161 -9.14 10.39 -9.66
N LEU A 162 -8.80 9.50 -10.59
CA LEU A 162 -7.61 8.65 -10.47
C LEU A 162 -6.31 9.47 -10.55
N LYS A 163 -6.23 10.42 -11.48
CA LYS A 163 -5.06 11.30 -11.64
C LYS A 163 -4.80 12.14 -10.40
N ASP A 164 -5.86 12.74 -9.84
CA ASP A 164 -5.74 13.58 -8.65
C ASP A 164 -5.43 12.75 -7.40
N PHE A 165 -5.98 11.53 -7.31
CA PHE A 165 -5.59 10.59 -6.26
C PHE A 165 -4.10 10.22 -6.32
N ILE A 166 -3.53 9.99 -7.51
CA ILE A 166 -2.10 9.69 -7.69
C ILE A 166 -1.25 10.85 -7.15
N GLU A 167 -1.60 12.10 -7.49
CA GLU A 167 -0.88 13.28 -7.00
C GLU A 167 -1.06 13.50 -5.49
N TYR A 168 -2.27 13.28 -4.99
CA TYR A 168 -2.58 13.30 -3.57
C TYR A 168 -1.72 12.30 -2.79
N PHE A 169 -1.71 11.04 -3.22
CA PHE A 169 -1.00 9.95 -2.55
C PHE A 169 0.52 10.14 -2.58
N LYS A 170 1.05 10.78 -3.63
CA LYS A 170 2.46 11.18 -3.74
C LYS A 170 2.86 12.23 -2.69
N LYS A 171 1.97 13.18 -2.38
CA LYS A 171 2.21 14.28 -1.42
C LYS A 171 1.97 13.89 0.04
N LYS A 172 1.15 12.87 0.27
CA LYS A 172 0.83 12.37 1.60
C LYS A 172 2.12 11.94 2.31
N LYS A 173 2.34 12.35 3.57
CA LYS A 173 3.56 12.03 4.33
C LYS A 173 3.34 10.78 5.17
#